data_AF-A0A7J2LX32-F1
#
_entry.id   AF-A0A7J2LX32-F1
#
_cell.length_a   1.000
_cell.length_b   1.000
_cell.length_c   1.000
_cell.angle_alpha   90.00
_cell.angle_beta   90.00
_cell.angle_gamma   90.00
#
_symmetry.space_group_name_H-M   'P 1'
#
loop_
_entity.id
_entity.type
_entity.pdbx_description
1 polymer ?
#
loop_
_entity_poly.entity_id
_entity_poly.type
_entity_poly.pdbx_seq_one_letter_code
_entity_poly.pdbx_strand_id
1 'polypeptide(L)'
;PLFIAVGNHEVTIGSSGQENFLHFFGKLFYSFDYGNSHFVIIDANVIGHLYTLSEEQIDWLRRDLETHSNATHTFVFIHQPVYKYAHGLEDPAVEAELKEIFESYGVDCVFQGHEHMFYEGESNGVHYFITGGGGAELDPQYPEENLFFHYVVVRVNGEEVTYEVRKPLVLELPVEDGATVVVHDAEYTIRGRTQPFAELQINGEEVKPAKTGIFTKKVTLSLGRNEFVVTARAGGETRTSRFTVLYLPLPEVTITPEPRPGREVEISVRCAGEPARGAIVEVDKVSVVTGPDGVARITLPTAREPVTVALAIEAEGCAPYAAPIELRPTPIAKRIPPLYLAAAAIALAVVAIALVALKLLRRKK
;
A
#
# COMPACT_ATOMS: atom_id res chain seq x y z
N PRO A 1 3.92 -32.63 1.46
CA PRO A 1 3.87 -32.26 0.03
C PRO A 1 2.92 -31.08 -0.14
N LEU A 2 3.16 -30.18 -1.10
CA LEU A 2 2.26 -29.09 -1.46
C LEU A 2 1.77 -29.33 -2.89
N PHE A 3 0.46 -29.41 -3.07
CA PHE A 3 -0.18 -29.52 -4.38
C PHE A 3 -0.99 -28.25 -4.60
N ILE A 4 -0.88 -27.69 -5.81
CA ILE A 4 -1.40 -26.37 -6.13
C ILE A 4 -2.28 -26.49 -7.37
N ALA A 5 -3.47 -25.89 -7.29
CA ALA A 5 -4.34 -25.61 -8.43
C ALA A 5 -4.10 -24.16 -8.87
N VAL A 6 -4.07 -23.92 -10.18
CA VAL A 6 -3.91 -22.59 -10.75
C VAL A 6 -5.23 -21.80 -10.65
N GLY A 7 -5.15 -20.52 -10.29
CA GLY A 7 -6.27 -19.59 -10.29
C GLY A 7 -6.10 -18.45 -11.29
N ASN A 8 -7.09 -17.56 -11.32
CA ASN A 8 -7.08 -16.43 -12.27
C ASN A 8 -5.96 -15.42 -11.99
N HIS A 9 -5.46 -15.37 -10.75
CA HIS A 9 -4.34 -14.51 -10.36
C HIS A 9 -3.00 -14.98 -10.94
N GLU A 10 -2.84 -16.27 -11.19
CA GLU A 10 -1.63 -16.83 -11.79
C GLU A 10 -1.53 -16.53 -13.29
N VAL A 11 -2.67 -16.31 -13.96
CA VAL A 11 -2.73 -16.02 -15.41
C VAL A 11 -3.11 -14.57 -15.75
N THR A 12 -3.09 -13.66 -14.76
CA THR A 12 -3.53 -12.26 -14.94
C THR A 12 -2.79 -11.51 -16.06
N ILE A 13 -1.53 -11.89 -16.35
CA ILE A 13 -0.72 -11.34 -17.43
C ILE A 13 -0.70 -12.24 -18.69
N GLY A 14 -1.70 -13.10 -18.85
CA GLY A 14 -1.84 -14.02 -19.98
C GLY A 14 -0.80 -15.14 -19.97
N SER A 15 -0.31 -15.54 -21.15
CA SER A 15 0.63 -16.64 -21.32
C SER A 15 1.90 -16.51 -20.46
N SER A 16 2.42 -15.30 -20.26
CA SER A 16 3.57 -15.09 -19.38
C SER A 16 3.30 -15.45 -17.92
N GLY A 17 2.06 -15.29 -17.45
CA GLY A 17 1.65 -15.67 -16.10
C GLY A 17 1.61 -17.19 -15.96
N GLN A 18 1.00 -17.86 -16.94
CA GLN A 18 0.98 -19.31 -17.02
C GLN A 18 2.39 -19.91 -17.14
N GLU A 19 3.27 -19.32 -17.94
CA GLU A 19 4.68 -19.72 -18.06
C GLU A 19 5.42 -19.60 -16.72
N ASN A 20 5.19 -18.51 -15.97
CA ASN A 20 5.74 -18.36 -14.63
C ASN A 20 5.21 -19.43 -13.68
N PHE A 21 3.90 -19.72 -13.70
CA PHE A 21 3.31 -20.77 -12.89
C PHE A 21 3.93 -22.15 -13.21
N LEU A 22 4.02 -22.50 -14.49
CA LEU A 22 4.63 -23.73 -14.96
C LEU A 22 6.12 -23.83 -14.57
N HIS A 23 6.86 -22.72 -14.60
CA HIS A 23 8.26 -22.69 -14.18
C HIS A 23 8.45 -23.12 -12.71
N PHE A 24 7.57 -22.68 -11.81
CA PHE A 24 7.68 -22.98 -10.38
C PHE A 24 6.96 -24.28 -9.96
N PHE A 25 5.84 -24.62 -10.59
CA PHE A 25 4.93 -25.67 -10.12
C PHE A 25 4.69 -26.80 -11.13
N GLY A 26 5.08 -26.61 -12.38
CA GLY A 26 5.23 -27.68 -13.37
C GLY A 26 3.98 -28.11 -14.15
N LYS A 27 2.80 -28.24 -13.52
CA LYS A 27 1.58 -28.74 -14.18
C LYS A 27 0.37 -27.86 -13.89
N LEU A 28 -0.49 -27.63 -14.89
CA LEU A 28 -1.75 -26.88 -14.75
C LEU A 28 -2.88 -27.76 -14.20
N PHE A 29 -2.98 -28.97 -14.73
CA PHE A 29 -3.91 -30.01 -14.27
C PHE A 29 -3.16 -31.35 -14.20
N TYR A 30 -3.50 -32.16 -13.19
CA TYR A 30 -2.86 -33.43 -12.89
C TYR A 30 -3.63 -34.18 -11.82
N SER A 31 -3.31 -35.45 -11.64
CA SER A 31 -3.84 -36.27 -10.56
C SER A 31 -2.73 -37.02 -9.82
N PHE A 32 -3.05 -37.52 -8.63
CA PHE A 32 -2.20 -38.42 -7.87
C PHE A 32 -3.03 -39.26 -6.89
N ASP A 33 -2.48 -40.41 -6.51
CA ASP A 33 -3.05 -41.26 -5.47
C ASP A 33 -2.30 -41.09 -4.15
N TYR A 34 -3.06 -41.14 -3.06
CA TYR A 34 -2.49 -41.24 -1.72
C TYR A 34 -3.40 -42.06 -0.80
N GLY A 35 -2.88 -43.18 -0.29
CA GLY A 35 -3.68 -44.12 0.48
C GLY A 35 -4.73 -44.81 -0.40
N ASN A 36 -6.00 -44.78 0.01
CA ASN A 36 -7.13 -45.30 -0.75
C ASN A 36 -7.91 -44.21 -1.51
N SER A 37 -7.29 -43.03 -1.68
CA SER A 37 -7.93 -41.87 -2.27
C SER A 37 -7.22 -41.39 -3.53
N HIS A 38 -8.01 -40.92 -4.48
CA HIS A 38 -7.58 -40.28 -5.73
C HIS A 38 -7.82 -38.77 -5.66
N PHE A 39 -6.83 -37.99 -6.07
CA PHE A 39 -6.87 -36.53 -6.02
C PHE A 39 -6.67 -35.97 -7.42
N VAL A 40 -7.58 -35.11 -7.86
CA VAL A 40 -7.60 -34.54 -9.21
C VAL A 40 -7.55 -33.01 -9.10
N ILE A 41 -6.57 -32.41 -9.77
CA ILE A 41 -6.38 -30.96 -9.83
C ILE A 41 -6.68 -30.53 -11.27
N ILE A 42 -7.64 -29.62 -11.43
CA ILE A 42 -8.06 -29.08 -12.73
C ILE A 42 -7.89 -27.56 -12.80
N ASP A 43 -7.73 -27.06 -14.02
CA ASP A 43 -7.49 -25.66 -14.37
C ASP A 43 -8.62 -25.11 -15.23
N ALA A 44 -9.31 -24.07 -14.75
CA ALA A 44 -10.34 -23.37 -15.49
C ALA A 44 -9.89 -22.00 -16.04
N ASN A 45 -8.60 -21.81 -16.31
CA ASN A 45 -8.01 -20.55 -16.74
C ASN A 45 -7.42 -20.64 -18.16
N VAL A 46 -8.21 -21.13 -19.13
CA VAL A 46 -7.80 -21.21 -20.54
C VAL A 46 -7.47 -19.81 -21.07
N ILE A 47 -6.23 -19.61 -21.53
CA ILE A 47 -5.77 -18.32 -22.05
C ILE A 47 -6.66 -17.82 -23.19
N GLY A 48 -7.18 -16.60 -23.06
CA GLY A 48 -8.06 -15.98 -24.04
C GLY A 48 -9.54 -16.28 -23.86
N HIS A 49 -9.90 -17.12 -22.88
CA HIS A 49 -11.27 -17.45 -22.50
C HIS A 49 -11.49 -17.17 -21.01
N LEU A 50 -12.71 -16.82 -20.61
CA LEU A 50 -13.04 -16.58 -19.21
C LEU A 50 -13.55 -17.87 -18.59
N TYR A 51 -12.93 -18.25 -17.45
CA TYR A 51 -13.37 -19.29 -16.51
C TYR A 51 -14.00 -20.52 -17.16
N THR A 52 -13.21 -21.26 -17.95
CA THR A 52 -13.64 -22.45 -18.70
C THR A 52 -12.49 -23.45 -18.84
N LEU A 53 -12.80 -24.67 -19.29
CA LEU A 53 -11.86 -25.74 -19.57
C LEU A 53 -11.79 -26.04 -21.07
N SER A 54 -10.61 -26.43 -21.54
CA SER A 54 -10.44 -26.99 -22.88
C SER A 54 -11.02 -28.40 -22.98
N GLU A 55 -11.55 -28.77 -24.15
CA GLU A 55 -11.99 -30.14 -24.45
C GLU A 55 -10.93 -31.19 -24.10
N GLU A 56 -9.65 -30.92 -24.39
CA GLU A 56 -8.54 -31.83 -24.07
C GLU A 56 -8.46 -32.18 -22.58
N GLN A 57 -8.70 -31.19 -21.72
CA GLN A 57 -8.66 -31.37 -20.27
C GLN A 57 -9.89 -32.13 -19.77
N ILE A 58 -11.06 -31.88 -20.35
CA ILE A 58 -12.29 -32.61 -20.01
C ILE A 58 -12.16 -34.08 -20.42
N ASP A 59 -11.62 -34.37 -21.61
CA ASP A 59 -11.35 -35.73 -22.07
C ASP A 59 -10.24 -36.43 -21.27
N TRP A 60 -9.25 -35.67 -20.80
CA TRP A 60 -8.28 -36.18 -19.84
C TRP A 60 -8.94 -36.54 -18.51
N LEU A 61 -9.77 -35.66 -17.95
CA LEU A 61 -10.47 -35.86 -16.68
C LEU A 61 -11.32 -37.13 -16.69
N ARG A 62 -12.11 -37.35 -17.76
CA ARG A 62 -12.92 -38.58 -17.91
C ARG A 62 -12.06 -39.84 -17.85
N ARG A 63 -10.98 -39.87 -18.64
CA ARG A 63 -10.06 -41.02 -18.70
C ARG A 63 -9.35 -41.26 -17.37
N ASP A 64 -8.97 -40.18 -16.69
CA ASP A 64 -8.31 -40.24 -15.39
C ASP A 64 -9.25 -40.85 -14.33
N LEU A 65 -10.48 -40.35 -14.23
CA LEU A 65 -11.50 -40.89 -13.32
C LEU A 65 -11.88 -42.34 -13.65
N GLU A 66 -12.01 -42.70 -14.93
CA GLU A 66 -12.27 -44.07 -15.35
C GLU A 66 -11.13 -45.02 -14.93
N THR A 67 -9.88 -44.59 -15.14
CA THR A 67 -8.68 -45.36 -14.80
C THR A 67 -8.55 -45.60 -13.29
N HIS A 68 -8.99 -44.63 -12.47
CA HIS A 68 -8.89 -44.68 -11.01
C HIS A 68 -10.21 -45.01 -10.32
N SER A 69 -11.16 -45.62 -11.04
CA SER A 69 -12.48 -46.04 -10.54
C SER A 69 -12.48 -47.01 -9.35
N ASN A 70 -11.32 -47.57 -8.99
CA ASN A 70 -11.14 -48.40 -7.79
C ASN A 70 -10.76 -47.61 -6.52
N ALA A 71 -10.56 -46.30 -6.61
CA ALA A 71 -10.34 -45.46 -5.44
C ALA A 71 -11.58 -45.48 -4.54
N THR A 72 -11.37 -45.55 -3.22
CA THR A 72 -12.49 -45.48 -2.27
C THR A 72 -13.06 -44.07 -2.20
N HIS A 73 -12.19 -43.06 -2.31
CA HIS A 73 -12.57 -41.65 -2.28
C HIS A 73 -11.92 -40.90 -3.43
N THR A 74 -12.65 -40.02 -4.07
CA THR A 74 -12.15 -39.13 -5.13
C THR A 74 -12.40 -37.67 -4.77
N PHE A 75 -11.33 -36.87 -4.76
CA PHE A 75 -11.37 -35.45 -4.45
C PHE A 75 -10.90 -34.61 -5.64
N VAL A 76 -11.70 -33.63 -6.04
CA VAL A 76 -11.39 -32.70 -7.13
C VAL A 76 -11.07 -31.32 -6.55
N PHE A 77 -10.08 -30.64 -7.13
CA PHE A 77 -9.66 -29.29 -6.78
C PHE A 77 -9.67 -28.42 -8.04
N ILE A 78 -10.41 -27.32 -7.97
CA ILE A 78 -10.56 -26.33 -9.04
C ILE A 78 -10.57 -24.94 -8.42
N HIS A 79 -10.01 -23.92 -9.06
CA HIS A 79 -10.06 -22.58 -8.47
C HIS A 79 -11.47 -21.98 -8.52
N GLN A 80 -12.13 -22.00 -9.68
CA GLN A 80 -13.46 -21.43 -9.89
C GLN A 80 -14.60 -22.35 -9.41
N PRO A 81 -15.66 -21.81 -8.79
CA PRO A 81 -16.85 -22.58 -8.45
C PRO A 81 -17.53 -23.26 -9.66
N VAL A 82 -17.92 -24.51 -9.45
CA VAL A 82 -18.76 -25.38 -10.28
C VAL A 82 -20.06 -25.69 -9.51
N TYR A 83 -20.55 -24.71 -8.74
CA TYR A 83 -21.76 -24.84 -7.92
C TYR A 83 -22.54 -23.53 -7.91
N LYS A 84 -23.87 -23.63 -7.95
CA LYS A 84 -24.80 -22.51 -8.18
C LYS A 84 -24.78 -21.39 -7.13
N TYR A 85 -24.11 -21.58 -6.00
CA TYR A 85 -24.15 -20.65 -4.88
C TYR A 85 -23.32 -19.39 -5.12
N ALA A 86 -22.28 -19.48 -5.95
CA ALA A 86 -21.30 -18.43 -6.10
C ALA A 86 -20.90 -18.25 -7.57
N HIS A 87 -20.30 -17.10 -7.89
CA HIS A 87 -19.77 -16.87 -9.22
C HIS A 87 -18.56 -17.80 -9.48
N GLY A 88 -18.44 -18.32 -10.70
CA GLY A 88 -17.44 -19.35 -10.99
C GLY A 88 -17.22 -19.49 -12.49
N LEU A 89 -17.47 -20.68 -13.04
CA LEU A 89 -17.32 -20.90 -14.48
C LEU A 89 -18.26 -20.00 -15.30
N GLU A 90 -17.73 -19.44 -16.39
CA GLU A 90 -18.47 -18.53 -17.28
C GLU A 90 -19.02 -19.23 -18.52
N ASP A 91 -18.65 -20.49 -18.74
CA ASP A 91 -19.23 -21.36 -19.77
C ASP A 91 -20.24 -22.34 -19.13
N PRO A 92 -21.56 -22.13 -19.29
CA PRO A 92 -22.57 -22.98 -18.68
C PRO A 92 -22.58 -24.41 -19.22
N ALA A 93 -22.11 -24.63 -20.46
CA ALA A 93 -22.03 -25.98 -21.02
C ALA A 93 -20.92 -26.77 -20.33
N VAL A 94 -19.75 -26.15 -20.13
CA VAL A 94 -18.64 -26.75 -19.37
C VAL A 94 -19.00 -26.95 -17.90
N GLU A 95 -19.68 -25.99 -17.27
CA GLU A 95 -20.14 -26.15 -15.88
C GLU A 95 -21.11 -27.35 -15.73
N ALA A 96 -22.05 -27.49 -16.66
CA ALA A 96 -23.00 -28.61 -16.66
C ALA A 96 -22.30 -29.95 -16.92
N GLU A 97 -21.35 -29.99 -17.88
CA GLU A 97 -20.58 -31.17 -18.22
C GLU A 97 -19.69 -31.64 -17.06
N LEU A 98 -19.06 -30.71 -16.33
CA LEU A 98 -18.27 -31.05 -15.14
C LEU A 98 -19.14 -31.61 -14.02
N LYS A 99 -20.32 -31.02 -13.75
CA LYS A 99 -21.27 -31.58 -12.78
C LYS A 99 -21.66 -33.01 -13.15
N GLU A 100 -21.99 -33.26 -14.42
CA GLU A 100 -22.32 -34.60 -14.92
C GLU A 100 -21.16 -35.59 -14.74
N ILE A 101 -19.92 -35.16 -15.03
CA ILE A 101 -18.73 -35.99 -14.81
C ILE A 101 -18.56 -36.31 -13.32
N PHE A 102 -18.59 -35.32 -12.44
CA PHE A 102 -18.38 -35.53 -11.01
C PHE A 102 -19.44 -36.49 -10.42
N GLU A 103 -20.70 -36.32 -10.82
CA GLU A 103 -21.79 -37.18 -10.40
C GLU A 103 -21.67 -38.60 -10.97
N SER A 104 -21.35 -38.74 -12.26
CA SER A 104 -21.31 -40.05 -12.93
C SER A 104 -20.13 -40.92 -12.49
N TYR A 105 -19.00 -40.31 -12.13
CA TYR A 105 -17.80 -41.00 -11.68
C TYR A 105 -17.70 -41.11 -10.15
N GLY A 106 -18.70 -40.64 -9.41
CA GLY A 106 -18.76 -40.77 -7.95
C GLY A 106 -17.68 -39.96 -7.21
N VAL A 107 -17.48 -38.70 -7.61
CA VAL A 107 -16.59 -37.78 -6.88
C VAL A 107 -17.20 -37.43 -5.53
N ASP A 108 -16.46 -37.64 -4.44
CA ASP A 108 -16.94 -37.35 -3.08
C ASP A 108 -16.94 -35.85 -2.79
N CYS A 109 -15.86 -35.14 -3.13
CA CYS A 109 -15.78 -33.71 -2.91
C CYS A 109 -15.13 -32.92 -4.04
N VAL A 110 -15.62 -31.69 -4.22
CA VAL A 110 -15.02 -30.66 -5.05
C VAL A 110 -14.64 -29.47 -4.16
N PHE A 111 -13.34 -29.23 -4.01
CA PHE A 111 -12.78 -28.11 -3.27
C PHE A 111 -12.48 -26.95 -4.22
N GLN A 112 -13.05 -25.79 -3.89
CA GLN A 112 -13.07 -24.60 -4.76
C GLN A 112 -12.50 -23.39 -4.03
N GLY A 113 -11.96 -22.44 -4.78
CA GLY A 113 -11.48 -21.15 -4.30
C GLY A 113 -12.29 -20.00 -4.92
N HIS A 114 -11.55 -19.03 -5.48
CA HIS A 114 -12.03 -17.83 -6.18
C HIS A 114 -12.84 -16.85 -5.31
N GLU A 115 -13.94 -17.33 -4.74
CA GLU A 115 -14.85 -16.56 -3.93
C GLU A 115 -14.33 -16.51 -2.50
N HIS A 116 -14.01 -15.31 -2.02
CA HIS A 116 -13.34 -15.09 -0.73
C HIS A 116 -14.30 -15.24 0.46
N MET A 117 -14.83 -16.45 0.63
CA MET A 117 -15.78 -16.84 1.67
C MET A 117 -15.70 -18.36 1.91
N PHE A 118 -16.43 -18.84 2.92
CA PHE A 118 -16.68 -20.26 3.12
C PHE A 118 -18.07 -20.63 2.63
N TYR A 119 -18.22 -21.70 1.86
CA TYR A 119 -19.51 -22.34 1.59
C TYR A 119 -19.36 -23.85 1.59
N GLU A 120 -20.41 -24.53 2.07
CA GLU A 120 -20.56 -25.98 2.02
C GLU A 120 -21.95 -26.31 1.48
N GLY A 121 -22.00 -27.20 0.49
CA GLY A 121 -23.23 -27.68 -0.11
C GLY A 121 -23.08 -29.08 -0.67
N GLU A 122 -24.19 -29.69 -1.06
CA GLU A 122 -24.23 -31.03 -1.65
C GLU A 122 -25.20 -31.03 -2.84
N SER A 123 -24.83 -31.73 -3.91
CA SER A 123 -25.71 -32.01 -5.04
C SER A 123 -25.44 -33.40 -5.58
N ASN A 124 -26.48 -34.22 -5.69
CA ASN A 124 -26.44 -35.56 -6.27
C ASN A 124 -25.30 -36.45 -5.69
N GLY A 125 -25.04 -36.33 -4.38
CA GLY A 125 -24.02 -37.11 -3.68
C GLY A 125 -22.60 -36.52 -3.73
N VAL A 126 -22.39 -35.41 -4.46
CA VAL A 126 -21.10 -34.70 -4.50
C VAL A 126 -21.13 -33.54 -3.50
N HIS A 127 -20.15 -33.49 -2.59
CA HIS A 127 -19.98 -32.38 -1.64
C HIS A 127 -19.13 -31.26 -2.26
N TYR A 128 -19.63 -30.04 -2.21
CA TYR A 128 -18.96 -28.86 -2.74
C TYR A 128 -18.54 -27.95 -1.61
N PHE A 129 -17.24 -27.67 -1.54
CA PHE A 129 -16.67 -26.69 -0.62
C PHE A 129 -16.14 -25.51 -1.42
N ILE A 130 -16.54 -24.30 -1.06
CA ILE A 130 -15.81 -23.08 -1.44
C ILE A 130 -15.02 -22.68 -0.21
N THR A 131 -13.70 -22.68 -0.32
CA THR A 131 -12.75 -22.41 0.76
C THR A 131 -11.79 -21.26 0.40
N GLY A 132 -12.32 -20.19 -0.20
CA GLY A 132 -11.54 -19.03 -0.63
C GLY A 132 -11.18 -18.05 0.50
N GLY A 133 -11.54 -18.34 1.75
CA GLY A 133 -11.22 -17.54 2.94
C GLY A 133 -9.78 -17.70 3.45
N GLY A 134 -8.82 -18.04 2.58
CA GLY A 134 -7.44 -18.36 3.00
C GLY A 134 -6.58 -17.14 3.40
N GLY A 135 -7.00 -15.92 3.03
CA GLY A 135 -6.26 -14.70 3.41
C GLY A 135 -6.45 -13.48 2.51
N ALA A 136 -7.06 -13.58 1.33
CA ALA A 136 -7.48 -12.40 0.56
C ALA A 136 -8.63 -11.66 1.25
N GLU A 137 -8.96 -10.43 0.84
CA GLU A 137 -10.09 -9.70 1.44
C GLU A 137 -11.41 -10.45 1.22
N LEU A 138 -12.15 -10.71 2.31
CA LEU A 138 -13.43 -11.42 2.26
C LEU A 138 -14.46 -10.61 1.48
N ASP A 139 -15.25 -11.27 0.65
CA ASP A 139 -16.20 -10.59 -0.24
C ASP A 139 -17.52 -10.24 0.49
N PRO A 140 -17.79 -8.95 0.75
CA PRO A 140 -18.96 -8.54 1.51
C PRO A 140 -20.29 -8.74 0.77
N GLN A 141 -20.32 -9.24 -0.47
CA GLN A 141 -21.60 -9.58 -1.11
C GLN A 141 -22.28 -10.81 -0.47
N TYR A 142 -21.52 -11.69 0.19
CA TYR A 142 -22.04 -12.90 0.80
C TYR A 142 -22.60 -12.68 2.23
N PRO A 143 -23.44 -13.60 2.73
CA PRO A 143 -23.96 -13.57 4.09
C PRO A 143 -22.86 -13.64 5.16
N GLU A 144 -23.11 -13.04 6.33
CA GLU A 144 -22.14 -12.92 7.42
C GLU A 144 -21.62 -14.27 7.93
N GLU A 145 -22.48 -15.29 7.92
CA GLU A 145 -22.14 -16.66 8.30
C GLU A 145 -21.11 -17.32 7.38
N ASN A 146 -20.91 -16.81 6.16
CA ASN A 146 -19.91 -17.27 5.20
C ASN A 146 -18.58 -16.48 5.28
N LEU A 147 -18.55 -15.34 5.99
CA LEU A 147 -17.41 -14.42 6.01
C LEU A 147 -16.51 -14.68 7.21
N PHE A 148 -15.51 -15.54 7.03
CA PHE A 148 -14.44 -15.74 8.00
C PHE A 148 -13.19 -16.35 7.35
N PHE A 149 -12.02 -16.01 7.87
CA PHE A 149 -10.76 -16.66 7.47
C PHE A 149 -10.71 -18.09 7.98
N HIS A 150 -10.34 -19.03 7.12
CA HIS A 150 -10.33 -20.44 7.46
C HIS A 150 -9.43 -21.27 6.56
N TYR A 151 -9.26 -22.52 6.95
CA TYR A 151 -8.85 -23.63 6.10
C TYR A 151 -9.65 -24.89 6.49
N VAL A 152 -9.77 -25.85 5.58
CA VAL A 152 -10.46 -27.13 5.83
C VAL A 152 -9.44 -28.23 6.09
N VAL A 153 -9.62 -28.98 7.18
CA VAL A 153 -8.87 -30.19 7.47
C VAL A 153 -9.73 -31.38 7.09
N VAL A 154 -9.28 -32.13 6.09
CA VAL A 154 -9.93 -33.37 5.64
C VAL A 154 -9.20 -34.56 6.26
N ARG A 155 -9.96 -35.51 6.83
CA ARG A 155 -9.40 -36.75 7.38
C ARG A 155 -10.10 -37.94 6.75
N VAL A 156 -9.31 -38.83 6.14
CA VAL A 156 -9.79 -40.09 5.55
C VAL A 156 -9.38 -41.24 6.47
N ASN A 157 -10.35 -42.09 6.84
CA ASN A 157 -10.16 -43.28 7.64
C ASN A 157 -10.95 -44.46 7.07
N GLY A 158 -10.32 -45.24 6.19
CA GLY A 158 -11.02 -46.30 5.47
C GLY A 158 -12.10 -45.72 4.57
N GLU A 159 -13.35 -46.09 4.80
CA GLU A 159 -14.54 -45.60 4.08
C GLU A 159 -15.11 -44.28 4.64
N GLU A 160 -14.58 -43.78 5.78
CA GLU A 160 -15.08 -42.56 6.40
C GLU A 160 -14.23 -41.35 6.00
N VAL A 161 -14.88 -40.24 5.63
CA VAL A 161 -14.25 -38.93 5.43
C VAL A 161 -14.90 -37.92 6.37
N THR A 162 -14.07 -37.15 7.07
CA THR A 162 -14.52 -36.05 7.94
C THR A 162 -13.87 -34.74 7.54
N TYR A 163 -14.62 -33.65 7.68
CA TYR A 163 -14.21 -32.30 7.32
C TYR A 163 -14.29 -31.40 8.54
N GLU A 164 -13.22 -30.68 8.83
CA GLU A 164 -13.16 -29.75 9.95
C GLU A 164 -12.74 -28.36 9.46
N VAL A 165 -13.63 -27.39 9.58
CA VAL A 165 -13.34 -25.99 9.27
C VAL A 165 -12.59 -25.35 10.44
N ARG A 166 -11.32 -25.03 10.23
CA ARG A 166 -10.47 -24.35 11.22
C ARG A 166 -10.47 -22.85 10.95
N LYS A 167 -10.79 -22.05 11.98
CA LYS A 167 -10.94 -20.59 11.91
C LYS A 167 -9.85 -19.89 12.72
N PRO A 168 -8.60 -19.84 12.23
CA PRO A 168 -7.50 -19.26 13.00
C PRO A 168 -7.76 -17.77 13.26
N LEU A 169 -7.38 -17.28 14.45
CA LEU A 169 -7.47 -15.86 14.73
C LEU A 169 -6.42 -15.09 13.91
N VAL A 170 -6.89 -14.17 13.09
CA VAL A 170 -6.07 -13.21 12.32
C VAL A 170 -5.99 -11.90 13.09
N LEU A 171 -4.81 -11.29 13.15
CA LEU A 171 -4.61 -9.89 13.53
C LEU A 171 -3.42 -9.36 12.72
N GLU A 172 -3.73 -8.56 11.72
CA GLU A 172 -2.77 -8.00 10.77
C GLU A 172 -2.83 -6.48 10.80
N LEU A 173 -1.67 -5.85 10.95
CA LEU A 173 -1.51 -4.42 10.88
C LEU A 173 -0.44 -4.11 9.83
N PRO A 174 -0.51 -2.96 9.14
CA PRO A 174 0.55 -2.52 8.24
C PRO A 174 1.83 -2.13 9.00
N VAL A 175 1.77 -2.05 10.32
CA VAL A 175 2.91 -1.77 11.22
C VAL A 175 3.28 -3.07 11.92
N GLU A 176 4.53 -3.46 11.83
CA GLU A 176 5.07 -4.66 12.49
C GLU A 176 4.99 -4.54 14.02
N ASP A 177 4.85 -5.69 14.70
CA ASP A 177 4.85 -5.74 16.16
C ASP A 177 6.21 -5.28 16.72
N GLY A 178 6.16 -4.38 17.70
CA GLY A 178 7.31 -3.69 18.29
C GLY A 178 7.84 -2.50 17.48
N ALA A 179 7.32 -2.24 16.27
CA ALA A 179 7.86 -1.18 15.42
C ALA A 179 7.51 0.23 15.93
N THR A 180 8.31 1.21 15.49
CA THR A 180 8.06 2.64 15.69
C THR A 180 7.86 3.31 14.34
N VAL A 181 6.74 4.01 14.19
CA VAL A 181 6.40 4.80 13.00
C VAL A 181 6.52 6.28 13.34
N VAL A 182 7.21 7.05 12.50
CA VAL A 182 7.31 8.51 12.66
C VAL A 182 6.24 9.19 11.81
N VAL A 183 5.52 10.14 12.39
CA VAL A 183 4.50 10.93 11.69
C VAL A 183 4.63 12.41 12.03
N HIS A 184 4.11 13.26 11.14
CA HIS A 184 4.19 14.73 11.28
C HIS A 184 2.84 15.39 11.54
N ASP A 185 1.76 14.62 11.48
CA ASP A 185 0.40 15.05 11.81
C ASP A 185 0.00 14.60 13.22
N ALA A 186 -0.75 15.44 13.91
CA ALA A 186 -1.27 15.14 15.25
C ALA A 186 -2.38 14.08 15.25
N GLU A 187 -2.83 13.64 14.07
CA GLU A 187 -3.85 12.61 13.92
C GLU A 187 -3.24 11.38 13.24
N TYR A 188 -3.58 10.21 13.76
CA TYR A 188 -3.17 8.93 13.18
C TYR A 188 -4.35 8.00 13.05
N THR A 189 -4.40 7.23 11.97
CA THR A 189 -5.43 6.22 11.76
C THR A 189 -4.80 4.85 11.94
N ILE A 190 -5.13 4.21 13.05
CA ILE A 190 -4.80 2.80 13.29
C ILE A 190 -5.74 2.00 12.39
N ARG A 191 -5.18 1.19 11.50
CA ARG A 191 -5.94 0.33 10.60
C ARG A 191 -5.36 -1.06 10.57
N GLY A 192 -6.18 -2.04 10.29
CA GLY A 192 -5.76 -3.42 10.16
C GLY A 192 -6.91 -4.33 9.80
N ARG A 193 -6.65 -5.62 9.94
CA ARG A 193 -7.60 -6.69 9.67
C ARG A 193 -7.53 -7.70 10.79
N THR A 194 -8.69 -8.22 11.18
CA THR A 194 -8.83 -9.30 12.16
C THR A 194 -9.79 -10.36 11.61
N GLN A 195 -9.91 -11.49 12.30
CA GLN A 195 -11.02 -12.41 12.02
C GLN A 195 -12.36 -11.66 12.15
N PRO A 196 -13.32 -11.80 11.22
CA PRO A 196 -14.66 -11.27 11.39
C PRO A 196 -15.25 -11.69 12.75
N PHE A 197 -16.01 -10.78 13.35
CA PHE A 197 -16.64 -10.97 14.68
C PHE A 197 -15.66 -11.15 15.86
N ALA A 198 -14.35 -10.96 15.65
CA ALA A 198 -13.42 -10.91 16.77
C ALA A 198 -13.71 -9.71 17.69
N GLU A 199 -13.60 -9.93 18.99
CA GLU A 199 -13.56 -8.85 19.97
C GLU A 199 -12.24 -8.11 19.81
N LEU A 200 -12.28 -6.90 19.26
CA LEU A 200 -11.11 -6.07 19.01
C LEU A 200 -11.05 -4.91 20.01
N GLN A 201 -9.88 -4.70 20.59
CA GLN A 201 -9.60 -3.59 21.48
C GLN A 201 -8.33 -2.86 21.06
N ILE A 202 -8.35 -1.53 21.13
CA ILE A 202 -7.17 -0.66 20.97
C ILE A 202 -6.99 0.12 22.26
N ASN A 203 -5.87 -0.10 22.96
CA ASN A 203 -5.59 0.46 24.29
C ASN A 203 -6.71 0.17 25.31
N GLY A 204 -7.34 -1.01 25.21
CA GLY A 204 -8.43 -1.44 26.08
C GLY A 204 -9.83 -0.93 25.68
N GLU A 205 -9.93 0.00 24.73
CA GLU A 205 -11.21 0.47 24.21
C GLU A 205 -11.68 -0.43 23.06
N GLU A 206 -12.95 -0.85 23.11
CA GLU A 206 -13.57 -1.67 22.08
C GLU A 206 -13.61 -0.94 20.72
N VAL A 207 -13.28 -1.66 19.66
CA VAL A 207 -13.37 -1.21 18.28
C VAL A 207 -14.11 -2.28 17.50
N LYS A 208 -15.18 -1.91 16.80
CA LYS A 208 -15.95 -2.88 16.01
C LYS A 208 -15.36 -3.00 14.61
N PRO A 209 -14.83 -4.17 14.22
CA PRO A 209 -14.46 -4.42 12.84
C PRO A 209 -15.70 -4.43 11.93
N ALA A 210 -15.51 -4.16 10.65
CA ALA A 210 -16.49 -4.45 9.62
C ALA A 210 -16.73 -5.97 9.53
N LYS A 211 -17.80 -6.38 8.84
CA LYS A 211 -18.09 -7.81 8.61
C LYS A 211 -17.00 -8.56 7.84
N THR A 212 -16.14 -7.84 7.12
CA THR A 212 -14.94 -8.40 6.44
C THR A 212 -13.72 -8.50 7.36
N GLY A 213 -13.84 -8.07 8.62
CA GLY A 213 -12.74 -8.06 9.59
C GLY A 213 -11.84 -6.82 9.53
N ILE A 214 -12.05 -5.92 8.56
CA ILE A 214 -11.31 -4.65 8.46
C ILE A 214 -11.72 -3.72 9.60
N PHE A 215 -10.76 -3.07 10.24
CA PHE A 215 -11.02 -2.05 11.25
C PHE A 215 -10.19 -0.79 11.02
N THR A 216 -10.74 0.34 11.43
CA THR A 216 -10.03 1.61 11.51
C THR A 216 -10.39 2.34 12.80
N LYS A 217 -9.43 3.06 13.37
CA LYS A 217 -9.64 3.96 14.50
C LYS A 217 -8.73 5.18 14.36
N LYS A 218 -9.35 6.35 14.29
CA LYS A 218 -8.64 7.63 14.33
C LYS A 218 -8.29 7.97 15.78
N VAL A 219 -7.06 8.42 16.01
CA VAL A 219 -6.56 8.82 17.33
C VAL A 219 -5.84 10.16 17.23
N THR A 220 -5.94 10.98 18.27
CA THR A 220 -5.13 12.19 18.44
C THR A 220 -3.87 11.83 19.21
N LEU A 221 -2.72 12.23 18.68
CA LEU A 221 -1.41 11.96 19.26
C LEU A 221 -0.99 13.08 20.21
N SER A 222 -0.34 12.70 21.30
CA SER A 222 0.47 13.62 22.09
C SER A 222 1.84 13.80 21.44
N LEU A 223 2.47 14.96 21.62
CA LEU A 223 3.82 15.20 21.12
C LEU A 223 4.78 14.11 21.60
N GLY A 224 5.61 13.58 20.70
CA GLY A 224 6.54 12.51 21.01
C GLY A 224 5.91 11.12 20.96
N ARG A 225 6.22 10.29 21.96
CA ARG A 225 5.96 8.84 21.94
C ARG A 225 4.51 8.52 22.32
N ASN A 226 3.79 7.83 21.43
CA ASN A 226 2.44 7.30 21.67
C ASN A 226 2.47 5.78 21.50
N GLU A 227 2.05 5.02 22.51
CA GLU A 227 2.05 3.56 22.47
C GLU A 227 0.64 3.02 22.21
N PHE A 228 0.56 2.03 21.31
CA PHE A 228 -0.68 1.35 20.97
C PHE A 228 -0.55 -0.14 21.19
N VAL A 229 -1.56 -0.71 21.83
CA VAL A 229 -1.75 -2.15 22.01
C VAL A 229 -3.07 -2.52 21.35
N VAL A 230 -2.99 -3.31 20.29
CA VAL A 230 -4.15 -3.82 19.57
C VAL A 230 -4.32 -5.29 19.93
N THR A 231 -5.48 -5.66 20.47
CA THR A 231 -5.77 -7.03 20.89
C THR A 231 -7.04 -7.52 20.22
N ALA A 232 -6.97 -8.68 19.58
CA ALA A 232 -8.11 -9.38 19.02
C ALA A 232 -8.34 -10.69 19.78
N ARG A 233 -9.60 -11.06 19.99
CA ARG A 233 -10.00 -12.34 20.61
C ARG A 233 -11.14 -12.98 19.82
N ALA A 234 -10.99 -14.27 19.51
CA ALA A 234 -12.04 -15.08 18.89
C ALA A 234 -11.74 -16.56 19.12
N GLY A 235 -12.78 -17.40 19.26
CA GLY A 235 -12.60 -18.86 19.32
C GLY A 235 -11.71 -19.36 20.46
N GLY A 236 -11.59 -18.62 21.57
CA GLY A 236 -10.67 -18.92 22.67
C GLY A 236 -9.21 -18.54 22.43
N GLU A 237 -8.87 -18.02 21.24
CA GLU A 237 -7.56 -17.48 20.92
C GLU A 237 -7.48 -15.98 21.24
N THR A 238 -6.27 -15.51 21.52
CA THR A 238 -5.98 -14.08 21.69
C THR A 238 -4.71 -13.74 20.92
N ARG A 239 -4.76 -12.67 20.12
CA ARG A 239 -3.59 -12.08 19.48
C ARG A 239 -3.44 -10.63 19.91
N THR A 240 -2.19 -10.22 20.12
CA THR A 240 -1.85 -8.86 20.50
C THR A 240 -0.71 -8.36 19.63
N SER A 241 -0.81 -7.14 19.15
CA SER A 241 0.26 -6.39 18.49
C SER A 241 0.47 -5.07 19.23
N ARG A 242 1.73 -4.68 19.39
CA ARG A 242 2.15 -3.43 20.03
C ARG A 242 2.95 -2.62 19.04
N PHE A 243 2.72 -1.32 18.97
CA PHE A 243 3.58 -0.45 18.18
C PHE A 243 3.61 0.94 18.78
N THR A 244 4.58 1.73 18.34
CA THR A 244 4.75 3.12 18.74
C THR A 244 4.49 4.03 17.55
N VAL A 245 3.75 5.10 17.77
CA VAL A 245 3.72 6.25 16.86
C VAL A 245 4.48 7.39 17.51
N LEU A 246 5.60 7.77 16.90
CA LEU A 246 6.41 8.91 17.29
C LEU A 246 5.94 10.14 16.50
N TYR A 247 5.16 11.00 17.15
CA TYR A 247 4.69 12.25 16.57
C TYR A 247 5.76 13.33 16.71
N LEU A 248 6.33 13.74 15.58
CA LEU A 248 7.30 14.81 15.45
C LEU A 248 6.80 15.80 14.39
N PRO A 249 6.12 16.90 14.74
CA PRO A 249 5.66 17.87 13.77
C PRO A 249 6.83 18.47 12.97
N LEU A 250 6.54 18.91 11.75
CA LEU A 250 7.48 19.75 11.02
C LEU A 250 7.56 21.12 11.72
N PRO A 251 8.75 21.73 11.80
CA PRO A 251 8.88 23.06 12.36
C PRO A 251 8.18 24.09 11.47
N GLU A 252 7.57 25.10 12.10
CA GLU A 252 7.04 26.28 11.43
C GLU A 252 8.17 27.30 11.32
N VAL A 253 8.53 27.66 10.09
CA VAL A 253 9.71 28.48 9.81
C VAL A 253 9.31 29.74 9.08
N THR A 254 9.69 30.89 9.64
CA THR A 254 9.53 32.19 9.00
C THR A 254 10.86 32.91 8.91
N ILE A 255 11.21 33.42 7.74
CA ILE A 255 12.44 34.19 7.51
C ILE A 255 12.06 35.64 7.23
N THR A 256 12.52 36.56 8.07
CA THR A 256 12.24 38.00 7.94
C THR A 256 13.51 38.81 8.12
N PRO A 257 13.79 39.81 7.27
CA PRO A 257 13.08 40.16 6.03
C PRO A 257 13.39 39.18 4.88
N GLU A 258 12.81 39.43 3.69
CA GLU A 258 13.05 38.62 2.48
C GLU A 258 14.56 38.31 2.29
N PRO A 259 14.93 37.02 2.14
CA PRO A 259 16.32 36.58 1.97
C PRO A 259 17.02 37.24 0.78
N ARG A 260 18.19 37.83 1.02
CA ARG A 260 19.05 38.40 -0.03
C ARG A 260 20.51 38.13 0.27
N PRO A 261 21.38 38.07 -0.76
CA PRO A 261 22.79 37.83 -0.54
C PRO A 261 23.43 38.88 0.37
N GLY A 262 24.17 38.43 1.39
CA GLY A 262 24.86 39.30 2.36
C GLY A 262 23.94 40.01 3.37
N ARG A 263 22.65 39.68 3.41
CA ARG A 263 21.68 40.31 4.32
C ARG A 263 21.57 39.52 5.62
N GLU A 264 21.51 40.22 6.74
CA GLU A 264 21.09 39.63 8.01
C GLU A 264 19.57 39.39 8.02
N VAL A 265 19.18 38.19 8.41
CA VAL A 265 17.78 37.78 8.55
C VAL A 265 17.53 37.18 9.93
N GLU A 266 16.30 37.34 10.40
CA GLU A 266 15.74 36.64 11.54
C GLU A 266 15.01 35.39 11.05
N ILE A 267 15.42 34.23 11.55
CA ILE A 267 14.76 32.95 11.32
C ILE A 267 14.00 32.61 12.60
N SER A 268 12.67 32.72 12.54
CA SER A 268 11.76 32.29 13.60
C SER A 268 11.44 30.83 13.38
N VAL A 269 11.71 30.00 14.39
CA VAL A 269 11.39 28.57 14.41
C VAL A 269 10.38 28.32 15.53
N ARG A 270 9.26 27.71 15.18
CA ARG A 270 8.30 27.16 16.14
C ARG A 270 8.14 25.67 15.95
N CYS A 271 7.84 24.98 17.03
CA CYS A 271 7.54 23.56 17.05
C CYS A 271 6.22 23.34 17.78
N ALA A 272 5.25 22.70 17.10
CA ALA A 272 3.89 22.53 17.64
C ALA A 272 3.26 23.85 18.14
N GLY A 273 3.43 24.94 17.40
CA GLY A 273 2.94 26.27 17.77
C GLY A 273 3.80 27.03 18.80
N GLU A 274 4.73 26.38 19.50
CA GLU A 274 5.57 27.03 20.53
C GLU A 274 6.93 27.47 20.00
N PRO A 275 7.51 28.59 20.50
CA PRO A 275 8.88 28.98 20.16
C PRO A 275 9.90 27.86 20.42
N ALA A 276 10.62 27.45 19.37
CA ALA A 276 11.61 26.39 19.48
C ALA A 276 12.91 26.96 20.07
N ARG A 277 12.98 27.08 21.40
CA ARG A 277 14.17 27.56 22.11
C ARG A 277 15.34 26.58 21.97
N GLY A 278 16.52 27.09 21.61
CA GLY A 278 17.72 26.26 21.51
C GLY A 278 17.79 25.41 20.23
N ALA A 279 16.90 25.64 19.27
CA ALA A 279 16.95 25.00 17.96
C ALA A 279 18.23 25.44 17.21
N ILE A 280 18.87 24.48 16.55
CA ILE A 280 20.03 24.72 15.69
C ILE A 280 19.49 25.05 14.30
N VAL A 281 19.84 26.24 13.82
CA VAL A 281 19.51 26.73 12.49
C VAL A 281 20.81 26.86 11.70
N GLU A 282 20.95 26.08 10.64
CA GLU A 282 22.10 26.11 9.75
C GLU A 282 21.72 26.66 8.38
N VAL A 283 22.48 27.65 7.91
CA VAL A 283 22.40 28.14 6.53
C VAL A 283 23.81 28.13 5.94
N ASP A 284 24.01 27.40 4.85
CA ASP A 284 25.31 27.31 4.16
C ASP A 284 26.49 26.99 5.12
N LYS A 285 26.30 25.98 5.98
CA LYS A 285 27.27 25.51 7.00
C LYS A 285 27.56 26.51 8.14
N VAL A 286 26.80 27.60 8.22
CA VAL A 286 26.83 28.52 9.36
C VAL A 286 25.67 28.19 10.27
N SER A 287 25.98 27.67 11.46
CA SER A 287 24.98 27.28 12.46
C SER A 287 24.82 28.37 13.53
N VAL A 288 23.58 28.71 13.84
CA VAL A 288 23.17 29.60 14.93
C VAL A 288 22.09 28.94 15.76
N VAL A 289 22.00 29.30 17.05
CA VAL A 289 21.01 28.73 17.96
C VAL A 289 19.93 29.76 18.26
N THR A 290 18.66 29.35 18.26
CA THR A 290 17.54 30.24 18.57
C THR A 290 17.51 30.65 20.03
N GLY A 291 17.08 31.90 20.28
CA GLY A 291 16.83 32.43 21.61
C GLY A 291 15.58 31.87 22.28
N PRO A 292 15.22 32.37 23.48
CA PRO A 292 13.99 31.98 24.18
C PRO A 292 12.70 32.26 23.41
N ASP A 293 12.73 33.20 22.47
CA ASP A 293 11.64 33.56 21.57
C ASP A 293 11.60 32.70 20.29
N GLY A 294 12.47 31.70 20.16
CA GLY A 294 12.55 30.83 18.99
C GLY A 294 13.19 31.50 17.77
N VAL A 295 13.86 32.65 17.94
CA VAL A 295 14.45 33.41 16.84
C VAL A 295 15.97 33.29 16.84
N ALA A 296 16.55 33.07 15.67
CA ALA A 296 17.98 33.19 15.44
C ALA A 296 18.27 34.26 14.38
N ARG A 297 19.38 34.99 14.53
CA ARG A 297 19.86 35.95 13.53
C ARG A 297 21.04 35.36 12.79
N ILE A 298 21.00 35.42 11.46
CA ILE A 298 22.08 34.90 10.61
C ILE A 298 22.30 35.82 9.40
N THR A 299 23.57 36.03 9.06
CA THR A 299 23.93 36.72 7.82
C THR A 299 24.01 35.71 6.67
N LEU A 300 23.18 35.92 5.65
CA LEU A 300 23.16 35.06 4.46
C LEU A 300 24.42 35.25 3.61
N PRO A 301 24.89 34.20 2.91
CA PRO A 301 26.09 34.28 2.09
C PRO A 301 25.96 35.32 0.97
N THR A 302 27.08 35.93 0.60
CA THR A 302 27.12 36.89 -0.50
C THR A 302 27.18 36.16 -1.84
N ALA A 303 26.46 36.65 -2.84
CA ALA A 303 26.44 36.11 -4.19
C ALA A 303 26.24 37.23 -5.21
N ARG A 304 26.90 37.08 -6.37
CA ARG A 304 26.79 38.03 -7.50
C ARG A 304 25.74 37.60 -8.52
N GLU A 305 25.36 36.33 -8.50
CA GLU A 305 24.34 35.71 -9.31
C GLU A 305 23.31 35.03 -8.39
N PRO A 306 22.10 34.71 -8.87
CA PRO A 306 21.15 33.91 -8.11
C PRO A 306 21.78 32.60 -7.63
N VAL A 307 21.65 32.31 -6.33
CA VAL A 307 22.15 31.06 -5.72
C VAL A 307 21.09 30.47 -4.82
N THR A 308 21.06 29.15 -4.72
CA THR A 308 20.21 28.42 -3.77
C THR A 308 21.09 27.90 -2.64
N VAL A 309 20.72 28.18 -1.40
CA VAL A 309 21.41 27.70 -0.20
C VAL A 309 20.50 26.79 0.60
N ALA A 310 21.06 25.80 1.29
CA ALA A 310 20.29 24.93 2.16
C ALA A 310 20.08 25.61 3.52
N LEU A 311 18.84 25.59 3.99
CA LEU A 311 18.46 25.79 5.39
C LEU A 311 18.25 24.42 6.01
N ALA A 312 18.91 24.12 7.12
CA ALA A 312 18.65 22.94 7.94
C ALA A 312 18.28 23.39 9.37
N ILE A 313 17.31 22.72 9.96
CA ILE A 313 16.84 23.01 11.32
C ILE A 313 16.72 21.72 12.11
N GLU A 314 17.34 21.72 13.29
CA GLU A 314 17.15 20.70 14.32
C GLU A 314 16.55 21.37 15.55
N ALA A 315 15.35 20.94 15.93
CA ALA A 315 14.63 21.46 17.08
C ALA A 315 14.10 20.29 17.92
N GLU A 316 14.29 20.36 19.23
CA GLU A 316 13.76 19.35 20.14
C GLU A 316 12.23 19.26 20.00
N GLY A 317 11.72 18.03 19.90
CA GLY A 317 10.30 17.76 19.70
C GLY A 317 9.81 17.91 18.25
N CYS A 318 10.63 18.38 17.33
CA CYS A 318 10.30 18.50 15.90
C CYS A 318 11.05 17.50 15.05
N ALA A 319 10.51 17.23 13.86
CA ALA A 319 11.23 16.47 12.86
C ALA A 319 12.39 17.32 12.29
N PRO A 320 13.52 16.69 11.91
CA PRO A 320 14.57 17.36 11.16
C PRO A 320 14.00 18.01 9.91
N TYR A 321 14.36 19.26 9.66
CA TYR A 321 13.82 20.05 8.56
C TYR A 321 14.93 20.55 7.65
N ALA A 322 14.71 20.46 6.35
CA ALA A 322 15.60 21.04 5.35
C ALA A 322 14.79 21.68 4.22
N ALA A 323 15.18 22.89 3.82
CA ALA A 323 14.55 23.59 2.70
C ALA A 323 15.56 24.45 1.92
N PRO A 324 15.36 24.62 0.60
CA PRO A 324 16.16 25.56 -0.17
C PRO A 324 15.71 27.00 0.08
N ILE A 325 16.68 27.91 0.19
CA ILE A 325 16.47 29.36 0.16
C ILE A 325 17.09 29.90 -1.13
N GLU A 326 16.28 30.54 -1.97
CA GLU A 326 16.81 31.30 -3.13
C GLU A 326 17.28 32.69 -2.70
N LEU A 327 18.53 33.00 -3.03
CA LEU A 327 19.15 34.30 -2.80
C LEU A 327 19.32 35.01 -4.15
N ARG A 328 18.50 36.03 -4.40
CA ARG A 328 18.56 36.82 -5.63
C ARG A 328 19.22 38.18 -5.36
N PRO A 329 20.35 38.51 -6.03
CA PRO A 329 20.96 39.82 -5.93
C PRO A 329 20.00 40.93 -6.38
N THR A 330 20.05 42.09 -5.72
CA THR A 330 19.32 43.27 -6.20
C THR A 330 19.89 43.71 -7.56
N PRO A 331 19.07 43.91 -8.61
CA PRO A 331 19.55 44.33 -9.92
C PRO A 331 20.37 45.63 -9.84
N ILE A 332 21.51 45.67 -10.53
CA ILE A 332 22.47 46.80 -10.55
C ILE A 332 21.76 48.12 -10.89
N ALA A 333 20.73 48.09 -11.74
CA ALA A 333 19.95 49.27 -12.14
C ALA A 333 19.26 50.01 -10.97
N LYS A 334 18.97 49.33 -9.85
CA LYS A 334 18.35 49.96 -8.66
C LYS A 334 19.38 50.52 -7.67
N ARG A 335 20.69 50.35 -7.89
CA ARG A 335 21.77 50.84 -7.01
C ARG A 335 22.36 52.19 -7.42
N ILE A 336 22.04 52.73 -8.60
CA ILE A 336 22.56 54.01 -9.06
C ILE A 336 21.66 55.14 -8.51
N PRO A 337 22.18 56.06 -7.66
CA PRO A 337 21.41 57.23 -7.24
C PRO A 337 21.00 58.06 -8.46
N PRO A 338 19.79 58.65 -8.51
CA PRO A 338 19.30 59.40 -9.68
C PRO A 338 20.24 60.54 -10.11
N LEU A 339 21.10 61.02 -9.19
CA LEU A 339 22.13 62.02 -9.48
C LEU A 339 23.12 61.60 -10.57
N TYR A 340 23.50 60.31 -10.64
CA TYR A 340 24.47 59.82 -11.62
C TYR A 340 23.87 59.60 -13.01
N LEU A 341 22.58 59.24 -13.08
CA LEU A 341 21.84 59.18 -14.34
C LEU A 341 21.63 60.58 -14.92
N ALA A 342 21.37 61.58 -14.08
CA ALA A 342 21.27 62.98 -14.49
C ALA A 342 22.62 63.53 -15.01
N ALA A 343 23.73 63.24 -14.32
CA ALA A 343 25.06 63.67 -14.75
C ALA A 343 25.47 63.05 -16.11
N ALA A 344 25.18 61.77 -16.32
CA ALA A 344 25.45 61.10 -17.60
C ALA A 344 24.61 61.67 -18.76
N ALA A 345 23.33 61.99 -18.50
CA ALA A 345 22.45 62.63 -19.48
C ALA A 345 22.92 64.06 -19.85
N ILE A 346 23.37 64.84 -18.86
CA ILE A 346 23.92 66.18 -19.08
C ILE A 346 25.23 66.10 -19.89
N ALA A 347 26.13 65.16 -19.57
CA ALA A 347 27.37 64.97 -20.32
C ALA A 347 27.11 64.60 -21.79
N LEU A 348 26.14 63.71 -22.06
CA LEU A 348 25.73 63.35 -23.42
C LEU A 348 25.10 64.53 -24.18
N ALA A 349 24.30 65.36 -23.51
CA ALA A 349 23.71 66.56 -24.11
C ALA A 349 24.78 67.61 -24.48
N VAL A 350 25.78 67.83 -23.63
CA VAL A 350 26.90 68.75 -23.91
C VAL A 350 27.71 68.27 -25.12
N VAL A 351 27.99 66.97 -25.22
CA VAL A 351 28.69 66.39 -26.38
C VAL A 351 27.87 66.55 -27.66
N ALA A 352 26.54 66.32 -27.61
CA ALA A 352 25.67 66.51 -28.77
C ALA A 352 25.62 67.98 -29.23
N ILE A 353 25.53 68.94 -28.30
CA ILE A 353 25.57 70.38 -28.61
C ILE A 353 26.92 70.77 -29.22
N ALA A 354 28.04 70.29 -28.68
CA ALA A 354 29.37 70.55 -29.21
C ALA A 354 29.52 70.00 -30.64
N LEU A 355 28.99 68.80 -30.92
CA LEU A 355 28.99 68.20 -32.26
C LEU A 355 28.13 68.99 -33.26
N VAL A 356 26.96 69.50 -32.84
CA VAL A 356 26.11 70.36 -33.67
C VAL A 356 26.79 71.70 -33.96
N ALA A 357 27.42 72.31 -32.96
CA ALA A 357 28.19 73.55 -33.14
C ALA A 357 29.37 73.36 -34.11
N LEU A 358 30.11 72.25 -34.00
CA LEU A 358 31.18 71.90 -34.95
C LEU A 358 30.65 71.73 -36.39
N LYS A 359 29.48 71.12 -36.54
CA LYS A 359 28.83 70.90 -37.85
C LYS A 359 28.36 72.22 -38.48
N LEU A 360 27.88 73.17 -37.67
CA LEU A 360 27.48 74.50 -38.12
C LEU A 360 28.68 75.38 -38.51
N LEU A 361 29.80 75.29 -37.78
CA LEU A 361 31.05 75.99 -38.11
C LEU A 361 31.69 75.51 -39.42
N ARG A 362 31.54 74.22 -39.76
CA ARG A 362 32.01 73.65 -41.04
C ARG A 362 31.18 74.05 -42.27
N ARG A 363 29.97 74.59 -42.10
CA ARG A 363 29.11 75.05 -43.22
C ARG A 363 29.32 76.52 -43.61
N LYS A 364 30.14 77.28 -42.87
CA LYS A 364 30.43 78.70 -43.12
C LYS A 364 31.85 78.97 -43.68
N LYS A 365 32.51 77.95 -44.23
CA LYS A 365 33.77 78.09 -44.97
C LYS A 365 33.63 77.60 -46.39
#